data_AF-A0A496ZSQ8-F1
#
_entry.id   AF-A0A496ZSQ8-F1
#
_cell.length_a   1.000
_cell.length_b   1.000
_cell.length_c   1.000
_cell.angle_alpha   90.00
_cell.angle_beta   90.00
_cell.angle_gamma   90.00
#
_symmetry.space_group_name_H-M   'P 1'
#
loop_
_entity.id
_entity.type
_entity.pdbx_description
1 polymer ?
#
loop_
_entity_poly.entity_id
_entity_poly.type
_entity_poly.pdbx_seq_one_letter_code
_entity_poly.pdbx_strand_id
1 'polypeptide(L)'
;MPISYDSSTNTISVVGGSEASPYSFEDIYQADQNNGWGVVSKPTGDSYVIGSKLVIGDGSTWTYFADKEKLVIFTPTLDYHEAIILIKRHAYFWIGEGDEDTRTGHKGCVFDVREAVFNSWAFVIYNESEGDIRLYGVTIFNKRFEGYRHNLWLRGSVNRVWSCQVKGGGSGIYPTENLDINEFLVQDCGQGWIYGYNPVYPITKINVEYNNTGVYFYADQVYNLRNARFMKNNRTIHTSDLRASARLTDCEADDWSIDWAGSPDLDKAKVERAYTFSVKITDRSGNPIQNALVELYDRDGNLVFAELTNVDGEISEHSIVSITYTPTETIDNNPYTVKITKDGYTSLEAQITIDRPMKNLIWQLDALDYTLDEIMQELQSHRDAVEPKIDVSISSRSSHTPADVWTYPTRELTNPDNYKADISDLARESTVQAIKSQTDKLQFNTDSDVKATLDGERVRLTSDIELLLNIILGLVQHNYRLFNTTYTEIKGMKKLTSATVKVYSSREDCENDVNPLKVYDLQISYDEDGCVVDYRSVES
;
A
#
# COMPACT_ATOMS: atom_id res chain seq x y z
N MET A 1 24.27 48.04 19.19
CA MET A 1 22.85 48.17 18.80
C MET A 1 22.30 46.77 18.61
N PRO A 2 21.01 46.52 18.86
CA PRO A 2 20.42 45.20 18.72
C PRO A 2 20.41 44.69 17.27
N ILE A 3 20.50 45.59 16.28
CA ILE A 3 20.77 45.26 14.88
C ILE A 3 22.03 46.01 14.46
N SER A 4 22.98 45.30 13.86
CA SER A 4 24.26 45.84 13.39
C SER A 4 24.68 45.25 12.06
N TYR A 5 25.52 45.98 11.31
CA TYR A 5 26.11 45.51 10.06
C TYR A 5 27.64 45.51 10.15
N ASP A 6 28.24 44.41 9.68
CA ASP A 6 29.67 44.26 9.48
C ASP A 6 29.98 44.21 7.98
N SER A 7 30.61 45.27 7.47
CA SER A 7 30.97 45.40 6.06
C SER A 7 32.12 44.50 5.63
N SER A 8 32.94 44.00 6.56
CA SER A 8 34.05 43.10 6.24
C SER A 8 33.58 41.69 5.89
N THR A 9 32.48 41.25 6.51
CA THR A 9 31.85 39.95 6.26
C THR A 9 30.55 40.05 5.46
N ASN A 10 30.09 41.29 5.19
CA ASN A 10 28.80 41.61 4.60
C ASN A 10 27.63 40.94 5.33
N THR A 11 27.57 41.14 6.66
CA THR A 11 26.63 40.44 7.55
C THR A 11 25.83 41.43 8.39
N ILE A 12 24.51 41.27 8.40
CA ILE A 12 23.64 41.89 9.40
C ILE A 12 23.45 40.91 10.55
N SER A 13 23.64 41.36 11.78
CA SER A 13 23.40 40.59 13.00
C SER A 13 22.24 41.21 13.79
N VAL A 14 21.33 40.35 14.23
CA VAL A 14 20.19 40.70 15.09
C VAL A 14 20.38 40.01 16.44
N VAL A 15 20.30 40.75 17.55
CA VAL A 15 20.48 40.25 18.92
C VAL A 15 19.46 40.88 19.86
N GLY A 16 18.80 40.05 20.67
CA GLY A 16 17.80 40.45 21.65
C GLY A 16 16.35 40.38 21.14
N GLY A 17 15.51 41.30 21.60
CA GLY A 17 14.06 41.21 21.41
C GLY A 17 13.40 40.32 22.46
N SER A 18 12.11 40.07 22.31
CA SER A 18 11.36 39.17 23.19
C SER A 18 10.26 38.47 22.41
N GLU A 19 9.69 37.40 22.94
CA GLU A 19 8.57 36.70 22.30
C GLU A 19 7.37 37.63 22.03
N ALA A 20 7.10 38.58 22.93
CA ALA A 20 6.00 39.55 22.78
C ALA A 20 6.35 40.71 21.82
N SER A 21 7.62 40.89 21.48
CA SER A 21 8.11 41.96 20.60
C SER A 21 9.38 41.48 19.90
N PRO A 22 9.25 40.54 18.95
CA PRO A 22 10.38 40.04 18.19
C PRO A 22 10.83 41.09 17.16
N TYR A 23 12.08 40.99 16.71
CA TYR A 23 12.55 41.77 15.56
C TYR A 23 12.01 41.19 14.26
N SER A 24 11.88 42.05 13.24
CA SER A 24 11.29 41.76 11.93
C SER A 24 12.20 42.20 10.77
N PHE A 25 11.81 41.89 9.53
CA PHE A 25 12.51 42.42 8.36
C PHE A 25 12.35 43.95 8.24
N GLU A 26 11.25 44.51 8.75
CA GLU A 26 11.08 45.96 8.83
C GLU A 26 12.10 46.60 9.76
N ASP A 27 12.37 46.00 10.93
CA ASP A 27 13.38 46.52 11.86
C ASP A 27 14.78 46.51 11.24
N ILE A 28 15.10 45.46 10.46
CA ILE A 28 16.34 45.39 9.69
C ILE A 28 16.42 46.52 8.67
N TYR A 29 15.36 46.77 7.91
CA TYR A 29 15.29 47.89 6.96
C TYR A 29 15.47 49.24 7.65
N GLN A 30 14.74 49.48 8.75
CA GLN A 30 14.87 50.74 9.50
C GLN A 30 16.28 50.93 10.07
N ALA A 31 16.94 49.86 10.53
CA ALA A 31 18.32 49.92 10.99
C ALA A 31 19.29 50.28 9.85
N ASP A 32 19.10 49.71 8.65
CA ASP A 32 19.88 50.07 7.45
C ASP A 32 19.72 51.55 7.08
N GLN A 33 18.48 52.06 7.04
CA GLN A 33 18.21 53.45 6.69
C GLN A 33 18.75 54.43 7.73
N ASN A 34 18.57 54.15 9.01
CA ASN A 34 19.01 55.02 10.09
C ASN A 34 20.53 55.12 10.20
N ASN A 35 21.25 54.06 9.80
CA ASN A 35 22.71 54.00 9.90
C ASN A 35 23.43 54.16 8.55
N GLY A 36 22.69 54.23 7.44
CA GLY A 36 23.23 54.42 6.10
C GLY A 36 24.10 53.26 5.60
N TRP A 37 23.73 52.01 5.91
CA TRP A 37 24.51 50.84 5.46
C TRP A 37 24.36 50.60 3.94
N GLY A 38 23.17 50.83 3.40
CA GLY A 38 22.90 50.73 1.96
C GLY A 38 22.87 49.30 1.42
N VAL A 39 22.58 48.31 2.27
CA VAL A 39 22.52 46.89 1.93
C VAL A 39 21.10 46.32 2.00
N VAL A 40 20.13 47.10 2.46
CA VAL A 40 18.70 46.73 2.47
C VAL A 40 17.89 47.76 1.70
N SER A 41 17.03 47.31 0.80
CA SER A 41 16.05 48.17 0.14
C SER A 41 14.64 47.61 0.25
N LYS A 42 13.65 48.48 0.14
CA LYS A 42 12.23 48.14 0.28
C LYS A 42 11.47 48.56 -0.98
N PRO A 43 11.43 47.72 -2.04
CA PRO A 43 10.81 48.09 -3.32
C PRO A 43 9.30 48.35 -3.21
N THR A 44 8.61 47.63 -2.32
CA THR A 44 7.17 47.80 -2.03
C THR A 44 6.91 47.61 -0.53
N GLY A 45 5.67 47.83 -0.08
CA GLY A 45 5.30 47.82 1.35
C GLY A 45 5.70 46.55 2.13
N ASP A 46 5.69 45.38 1.49
CA ASP A 46 5.99 44.09 2.13
C ASP A 46 7.09 43.31 1.40
N SER A 47 7.89 43.99 0.56
CA SER A 47 9.01 43.38 -0.15
C SER A 47 10.33 44.01 0.25
N TYR A 48 11.33 43.17 0.51
CA TYR A 48 12.68 43.59 0.88
C TYR A 48 13.71 42.94 -0.05
N VAL A 49 14.75 43.69 -0.40
CA VAL A 49 15.96 43.16 -1.03
C VAL A 49 17.10 43.33 -0.05
N ILE A 50 17.73 42.22 0.34
CA ILE A 50 18.82 42.18 1.32
C ILE A 50 20.09 41.69 0.61
N GLY A 51 21.04 42.62 0.46
CA GLY A 51 22.35 42.37 -0.17
C GLY A 51 23.40 41.76 0.75
N SER A 52 23.05 41.48 2.00
CA SER A 52 23.92 40.93 3.04
C SER A 52 23.45 39.56 3.52
N LYS A 53 24.32 38.84 4.24
CA LYS A 53 23.94 37.68 5.06
C LYS A 53 23.18 38.15 6.30
N LEU A 54 22.37 37.27 6.88
CA LEU A 54 21.62 37.51 8.10
C LEU A 54 22.02 36.51 9.18
N VAL A 55 22.40 37.01 10.35
CA VAL A 55 22.68 36.20 11.54
C VAL A 55 21.69 36.58 12.62
N ILE A 56 20.92 35.60 13.10
CA ILE A 56 19.99 35.76 14.22
C ILE A 56 20.63 35.16 15.46
N GLY A 57 20.87 36.00 16.45
CA GLY A 57 21.50 35.66 17.73
C GLY A 57 23.02 35.82 17.75
N ASP A 58 23.57 35.80 18.95
CA ASP A 58 25.01 35.87 19.24
C ASP A 58 25.55 34.54 19.83
N GLY A 59 24.69 33.52 19.97
CA GLY A 59 25.02 32.23 20.57
C GLY A 59 24.94 32.19 22.10
N SER A 60 24.62 33.30 22.76
CA SER A 60 24.61 33.42 24.22
C SER A 60 23.31 34.02 24.75
N THR A 61 22.83 35.09 24.13
CA THR A 61 21.65 35.87 24.52
C THR A 61 20.44 35.40 23.73
N TRP A 62 19.33 35.14 24.42
CA TRP A 62 18.06 34.83 23.74
C TRP A 62 17.66 35.95 22.78
N THR A 63 17.50 35.57 21.52
CA THR A 63 17.16 36.48 20.43
C THR A 63 15.88 36.02 19.74
N TYR A 64 14.94 36.94 19.54
CA TYR A 64 13.63 36.64 18.95
C TYR A 64 13.47 37.39 17.64
N PHE A 65 13.33 36.63 16.55
CA PHE A 65 13.01 37.16 15.23
C PHE A 65 11.74 36.49 14.70
N ALA A 66 10.77 37.29 14.29
CA ALA A 66 9.56 36.78 13.68
C ALA A 66 8.98 37.71 12.62
N ASP A 67 8.43 37.13 11.56
CA ASP A 67 7.75 37.89 10.51
C ASP A 67 6.74 37.02 9.73
N LYS A 68 5.87 37.67 8.95
CA LYS A 68 4.83 37.01 8.16
C LYS A 68 4.48 37.80 6.91
N GLU A 69 4.04 37.09 5.87
CA GLU A 69 3.51 37.66 4.62
C GLU A 69 4.48 38.62 3.91
N LYS A 70 5.79 38.38 4.02
CA LYS A 70 6.83 39.17 3.33
C LYS A 70 7.38 38.46 2.11
N LEU A 71 7.78 39.24 1.11
CA LEU A 71 8.70 38.80 0.07
C LEU A 71 10.10 39.31 0.42
N VAL A 72 11.07 38.40 0.58
CA VAL A 72 12.46 38.76 0.86
C VAL A 72 13.36 38.17 -0.21
N ILE A 73 14.02 39.06 -0.96
CA ILE A 73 14.96 38.70 -2.01
C ILE A 73 16.37 38.86 -1.45
N PHE A 74 17.14 37.78 -1.43
CA PHE A 74 18.52 37.81 -0.97
C PHE A 74 19.48 37.81 -2.16
N THR A 75 20.46 38.71 -2.10
CA THR A 75 21.54 38.82 -3.10
C THR A 75 22.97 38.79 -2.52
N PRO A 76 23.27 38.13 -1.38
CA PRO A 76 24.65 38.06 -0.90
C PRO A 76 25.48 37.07 -1.73
N THR A 77 26.79 37.16 -1.56
CA THR A 77 27.74 36.11 -1.97
C THR A 77 28.05 35.23 -0.76
N LEU A 78 28.04 33.92 -0.97
CA LEU A 78 28.30 32.89 0.03
C LEU A 78 29.49 32.04 -0.37
N ASP A 79 30.38 31.84 0.59
CA ASP A 79 31.48 30.87 0.49
C ASP A 79 31.13 29.56 1.21
N TYR A 80 32.10 28.64 1.27
CA TYR A 80 31.90 27.31 1.81
C TYR A 80 31.35 27.33 3.25
N HIS A 81 30.22 26.64 3.43
CA HIS A 81 29.47 26.49 4.68
C HIS A 81 28.94 27.79 5.30
N GLU A 82 28.84 28.87 4.52
CA GLU A 82 28.07 30.04 4.95
C GLU A 82 26.57 29.82 4.78
N ALA A 83 25.76 30.70 5.38
CA ALA A 83 24.31 30.67 5.23
C ALA A 83 23.76 32.06 4.90
N ILE A 84 22.69 32.11 4.10
CA ILE A 84 21.95 33.36 3.88
C ILE A 84 21.32 33.81 5.19
N ILE A 85 20.67 32.87 5.88
CA ILE A 85 20.13 33.05 7.23
C ILE A 85 20.78 32.01 8.13
N LEU A 86 21.62 32.49 9.04
CA LEU A 86 22.25 31.70 10.10
C LEU A 86 21.55 31.96 11.43
N ILE A 87 21.00 30.90 12.02
CA ILE A 87 20.34 30.95 13.32
C ILE A 87 21.32 30.38 14.35
N LYS A 88 21.79 31.23 15.26
CA LYS A 88 22.70 30.82 16.33
C LYS A 88 21.97 30.07 17.44
N ARG A 89 22.75 29.45 18.32
CA ARG A 89 22.25 28.99 19.63
C ARG A 89 21.49 30.11 20.34
N HIS A 90 20.40 29.76 21.05
CA HIS A 90 19.52 30.70 21.76
C HIS A 90 18.85 31.74 20.83
N ALA A 91 18.60 31.39 19.58
CA ALA A 91 17.79 32.21 18.69
C ALA A 91 16.47 31.51 18.35
N TYR A 92 15.38 32.27 18.39
CA TYR A 92 14.09 31.93 17.83
C TYR A 92 13.96 32.59 16.47
N PHE A 93 13.73 31.79 15.44
CA PHE A 93 13.44 32.25 14.09
C PHE A 93 12.09 31.70 13.64
N TRP A 94 11.07 32.56 13.69
CA TRP A 94 9.68 32.17 13.49
C TRP A 94 9.07 32.92 12.31
N ILE A 95 8.77 32.19 11.24
CA ILE A 95 8.19 32.75 10.03
C ILE A 95 6.80 32.14 9.79
N GLY A 96 5.79 33.01 9.71
CA GLY A 96 4.38 32.62 9.50
C GLY A 96 3.64 32.22 10.78
N GLU A 97 2.43 31.69 10.61
CA GLU A 97 1.52 31.29 11.68
C GLU A 97 1.27 29.77 11.61
N GLY A 98 1.48 29.06 12.72
CA GLY A 98 1.32 27.61 12.82
C GLY A 98 0.10 27.23 13.65
N ASP A 99 -0.59 26.17 13.24
CA ASP A 99 -1.62 25.48 14.01
C ASP A 99 -1.03 24.17 14.53
N GLU A 100 -0.83 24.08 15.84
CA GLU A 100 -0.21 22.93 16.49
C GLU A 100 -1.11 21.68 16.47
N ASP A 101 -2.45 21.84 16.50
CA ASP A 101 -3.39 20.70 16.53
C ASP A 101 -3.39 19.97 15.19
N THR A 102 -3.32 20.72 14.09
CA THR A 102 -3.30 20.15 12.73
C THR A 102 -1.89 20.01 12.16
N ARG A 103 -0.88 20.57 12.86
CA ARG A 103 0.51 20.70 12.40
C ARG A 103 0.60 21.40 11.04
N THR A 104 -0.21 22.43 10.79
CA THR A 104 -0.24 23.16 9.51
C THR A 104 0.29 24.58 9.66
N GLY A 105 0.72 25.18 8.55
CA GLY A 105 1.27 26.54 8.51
C GLY A 105 0.57 27.45 7.51
N HIS A 106 0.47 28.73 7.81
CA HIS A 106 -0.11 29.74 6.93
C HIS A 106 0.57 31.10 7.11
N LYS A 107 0.28 32.06 6.21
CA LYS A 107 0.85 33.43 6.23
C LYS A 107 2.38 33.49 6.26
N GLY A 108 3.06 32.48 5.73
CA GLY A 108 4.52 32.45 5.67
C GLY A 108 5.11 33.53 4.76
N CYS A 109 6.42 33.70 4.86
CA CYS A 109 7.17 34.54 3.94
C CYS A 109 7.62 33.77 2.70
N VAL A 110 7.91 34.51 1.64
CA VAL A 110 8.57 34.03 0.43
C VAL A 110 10.03 34.49 0.48
N PHE A 111 10.96 33.54 0.40
CA PHE A 111 12.39 33.80 0.28
C PHE A 111 12.85 33.49 -1.15
N ASP A 112 13.29 34.52 -1.87
CA ASP A 112 13.87 34.36 -3.20
C ASP A 112 15.38 34.55 -3.14
N VAL A 113 16.11 33.47 -3.44
CA VAL A 113 17.57 33.41 -3.35
C VAL A 113 18.22 33.13 -4.71
N ARG A 114 17.46 33.30 -5.80
CA ARG A 114 17.96 33.04 -7.16
C ARG A 114 19.13 33.95 -7.53
N GLU A 115 19.10 35.18 -7.05
CA GLU A 115 20.14 36.18 -7.30
C GLU A 115 21.30 36.16 -6.29
N ALA A 116 21.21 35.34 -5.24
CA ALA A 116 22.37 35.07 -4.38
C ALA A 116 23.43 34.23 -5.11
N VAL A 117 24.70 34.50 -4.82
CA VAL A 117 25.86 33.82 -5.43
C VAL A 117 26.41 32.80 -4.44
N PHE A 118 26.43 31.53 -4.83
CA PHE A 118 26.98 30.44 -4.02
C PHE A 118 28.29 29.97 -4.68
N ASN A 119 29.44 30.33 -4.11
CA ASN A 119 30.76 29.95 -4.63
C ASN A 119 31.14 28.51 -4.28
N SER A 120 30.49 27.94 -3.28
CA SER A 120 30.70 26.58 -2.80
C SER A 120 29.45 26.10 -2.05
N TRP A 121 29.50 24.89 -1.50
CA TRP A 121 28.44 24.30 -0.68
C TRP A 121 28.07 25.23 0.47
N ALA A 122 26.90 25.86 0.37
CA ALA A 122 26.40 26.82 1.36
C ALA A 122 24.89 26.68 1.52
N PHE A 123 24.33 27.35 2.53
CA PHE A 123 22.97 27.12 3.01
C PHE A 123 22.06 28.34 2.75
N VAL A 124 20.78 28.10 2.49
CA VAL A 124 19.78 29.17 2.57
C VAL A 124 19.43 29.42 4.03
N ILE A 125 18.99 28.38 4.73
CA ILE A 125 18.73 28.42 6.17
C ILE A 125 19.53 27.33 6.86
N TYR A 126 20.32 27.74 7.85
CA TYR A 126 21.08 26.85 8.71
C TYR A 126 20.94 27.28 10.17
N ASN A 127 20.84 26.34 11.09
CA ASN A 127 20.95 26.62 12.51
C ASN A 127 21.98 25.74 13.23
N GLU A 128 22.50 26.34 14.30
CA GLU A 128 23.32 25.66 15.28
C GLU A 128 22.45 24.89 16.30
N SER A 129 23.09 24.04 17.10
CA SER A 129 22.43 23.40 18.24
C SER A 129 21.74 24.44 19.13
N GLU A 130 20.54 24.12 19.63
CA GLU A 130 19.75 25.00 20.52
C GLU A 130 19.20 26.30 19.88
N GLY A 131 19.23 26.43 18.54
CA GLY A 131 18.36 27.39 17.81
C GLY A 131 17.00 26.78 17.51
N ASP A 132 15.89 27.50 17.70
CA ASP A 132 14.51 27.06 17.40
C ASP A 132 14.04 27.72 16.11
N ILE A 133 13.75 26.90 15.09
CA ILE A 133 13.21 27.34 13.82
C ILE A 133 11.76 26.87 13.68
N ARG A 134 10.90 27.82 13.31
CA ARG A 134 9.50 27.57 12.95
C ARG A 134 9.22 28.19 11.59
N LEU A 135 9.09 27.34 10.58
CA LEU A 135 8.71 27.73 9.23
C LEU A 135 7.29 27.25 8.98
N TYR A 136 6.37 28.21 8.83
CA TYR A 136 4.95 27.95 8.61
C TYR A 136 4.50 28.64 7.33
N GLY A 137 4.05 27.88 6.33
CA GLY A 137 3.61 28.45 5.05
C GLY A 137 4.73 29.09 4.22
N VAL A 138 6.00 28.83 4.55
CA VAL A 138 7.17 29.44 3.89
C VAL A 138 7.40 28.86 2.50
N THR A 139 7.72 29.71 1.53
CA THR A 139 8.17 29.29 0.20
C THR A 139 9.58 29.78 -0.07
N ILE A 140 10.49 28.89 -0.49
CA ILE A 140 11.85 29.23 -0.90
C ILE A 140 11.99 29.01 -2.41
N PHE A 141 12.37 30.07 -3.13
CA PHE A 141 12.71 30.02 -4.55
C PHE A 141 14.22 30.09 -4.75
N ASN A 142 14.75 29.10 -5.47
CA ASN A 142 16.15 28.99 -5.81
C ASN A 142 16.29 28.61 -7.30
N LYS A 143 17.51 28.64 -7.81
CA LYS A 143 17.80 28.24 -9.19
C LYS A 143 17.71 26.72 -9.33
N ARG A 144 17.06 26.26 -10.39
CA ARG A 144 16.80 24.83 -10.65
C ARG A 144 18.11 24.03 -10.77
N PHE A 145 18.20 22.90 -10.08
CA PHE A 145 19.33 21.94 -10.14
C PHE A 145 20.73 22.50 -9.82
N GLU A 146 20.84 23.62 -9.10
CA GLU A 146 22.14 24.23 -8.76
C GLU A 146 22.82 23.53 -7.57
N GLY A 147 23.84 22.71 -7.85
CA GLY A 147 24.43 21.78 -6.89
C GLY A 147 24.91 22.39 -5.56
N TYR A 148 25.47 23.60 -5.56
CA TYR A 148 26.11 24.19 -4.37
C TYR A 148 25.14 24.76 -3.31
N ARG A 149 23.83 24.61 -3.51
CA ARG A 149 22.80 25.36 -2.74
C ARG A 149 21.95 24.44 -1.89
N HIS A 150 22.27 24.29 -0.62
CA HIS A 150 21.43 23.54 0.32
C HIS A 150 20.33 24.46 0.86
N ASN A 151 19.05 24.13 0.67
CA ASN A 151 17.99 25.03 1.14
C ASN A 151 17.84 24.96 2.67
N LEU A 152 17.46 23.80 3.21
CA LEU A 152 17.23 23.63 4.64
C LEU A 152 18.23 22.65 5.23
N TRP A 153 19.11 23.14 6.12
CA TRP A 153 20.00 22.31 6.91
C TRP A 153 19.83 22.62 8.39
N LEU A 154 18.82 21.97 8.99
CA LEU A 154 18.32 22.35 10.31
C LEU A 154 18.80 21.35 11.37
N ARG A 155 19.73 21.74 12.24
CA ARG A 155 20.34 20.88 13.29
C ARG A 155 19.78 21.22 14.67
N GLY A 156 20.15 20.43 15.67
CA GLY A 156 20.00 20.87 17.06
C GLY A 156 18.61 20.68 17.65
N SER A 157 17.84 21.76 17.76
CA SER A 157 16.53 21.77 18.44
C SER A 157 15.42 21.21 17.59
N VAL A 158 14.19 21.19 18.14
CA VAL A 158 12.97 20.89 17.40
C VAL A 158 12.72 21.96 16.35
N ASN A 159 12.97 21.63 15.08
CA ASN A 159 12.74 22.51 13.95
C ASN A 159 11.43 22.10 13.26
N ARG A 160 10.48 23.04 13.16
CA ARG A 160 9.17 22.81 12.54
C ARG A 160 9.14 23.36 11.12
N VAL A 161 8.71 22.55 10.17
CA VAL A 161 8.53 22.93 8.76
C VAL A 161 7.16 22.46 8.30
N TRP A 162 6.16 23.34 8.39
CA TRP A 162 4.75 23.01 8.12
C TRP A 162 4.16 23.80 6.97
N SER A 163 3.49 23.11 6.05
CA SER A 163 2.85 23.68 4.86
C SER A 163 3.83 24.52 4.02
N CYS A 164 5.09 24.07 3.94
CA CYS A 164 6.20 24.79 3.31
C CYS A 164 6.52 24.26 1.91
N GLN A 165 7.25 25.07 1.13
CA GLN A 165 7.71 24.70 -0.20
C GLN A 165 9.16 25.12 -0.42
N VAL A 166 9.94 24.24 -1.04
CA VAL A 166 11.27 24.54 -1.58
C VAL A 166 11.27 24.24 -3.07
N LYS A 167 11.67 25.22 -3.88
CA LYS A 167 11.70 25.14 -5.35
C LYS A 167 13.08 25.51 -5.85
N GLY A 168 13.80 24.55 -6.42
CA GLY A 168 15.18 24.72 -6.89
C GLY A 168 16.24 24.50 -5.81
N GLY A 169 17.50 24.55 -6.21
CA GLY A 169 18.67 24.37 -5.36
C GLY A 169 19.34 23.01 -5.56
N GLY A 170 20.40 22.77 -4.80
CA GLY A 170 21.19 21.55 -4.81
C GLY A 170 20.53 20.48 -3.97
N SER A 171 20.04 20.85 -2.79
CA SER A 171 19.20 19.98 -1.97
C SER A 171 17.97 20.69 -1.40
N GLY A 172 16.86 19.97 -1.24
CA GLY A 172 15.68 20.47 -0.54
C GLY A 172 15.89 20.54 0.97
N ILE A 173 16.15 19.40 1.60
CA ILE A 173 16.26 19.33 3.07
C ILE A 173 17.23 18.24 3.55
N TYR A 174 18.01 18.58 4.59
CA TYR A 174 18.82 17.66 5.37
C TYR A 174 18.03 17.17 6.61
N PRO A 175 17.65 15.88 6.67
CA PRO A 175 16.91 15.35 7.80
C PRO A 175 17.79 15.18 9.04
N THR A 176 17.27 15.66 10.18
CA THR A 176 17.92 15.57 11.50
C THR A 176 16.98 14.96 12.53
N GLU A 177 17.55 14.52 13.64
CA GLU A 177 16.80 13.87 14.74
C GLU A 177 15.62 14.70 15.26
N ASN A 178 15.71 16.03 15.24
CA ASN A 178 14.72 16.92 15.82
C ASN A 178 13.91 17.69 14.75
N LEU A 179 13.73 17.08 13.59
CA LEU A 179 13.00 17.70 12.48
C LEU A 179 11.54 17.25 12.46
N ASP A 180 10.60 18.19 12.61
CA ASP A 180 9.15 17.98 12.54
C ASP A 180 8.62 18.55 11.22
N ILE A 181 8.04 17.68 10.39
CA ILE A 181 7.58 18.05 9.04
C ILE A 181 6.15 17.59 8.79
N ASN A 182 5.36 18.51 8.23
CA ASN A 182 4.03 18.22 7.72
C ASN A 182 3.73 19.09 6.50
N GLU A 183 3.14 18.51 5.44
CA GLU A 183 2.76 19.25 4.22
C GLU A 183 3.93 19.99 3.56
N PHE A 184 4.97 19.24 3.19
CA PHE A 184 6.18 19.82 2.61
C PHE A 184 6.35 19.43 1.14
N LEU A 185 6.51 20.43 0.29
CA LEU A 185 6.81 20.27 -1.13
C LEU A 185 8.29 20.55 -1.40
N VAL A 186 8.98 19.59 -2.01
CA VAL A 186 10.33 19.77 -2.55
C VAL A 186 10.31 19.56 -4.05
N GLN A 187 10.62 20.61 -4.79
CA GLN A 187 10.52 20.64 -6.24
C GLN A 187 11.80 21.19 -6.89
N ASP A 188 12.12 20.69 -8.09
CA ASP A 188 13.18 21.23 -8.96
C ASP A 188 14.60 21.28 -8.35
N CYS A 189 14.86 20.50 -7.29
CA CYS A 189 16.15 20.38 -6.64
C CYS A 189 17.04 19.34 -7.34
N GLY A 190 18.36 19.49 -7.20
CA GLY A 190 19.30 18.42 -7.59
C GLY A 190 19.01 17.12 -6.81
N GLN A 191 18.79 17.25 -5.51
CA GLN A 191 18.40 16.18 -4.61
C GLN A 191 17.23 16.68 -3.76
N GLY A 192 16.09 15.99 -3.75
CA GLY A 192 14.93 16.41 -2.98
C GLY A 192 15.22 16.36 -1.48
N TRP A 193 15.24 15.14 -0.95
CA TRP A 193 15.72 14.87 0.40
C TRP A 193 17.12 14.27 0.34
N ILE A 194 18.02 14.74 1.20
CA ILE A 194 19.38 14.21 1.25
C ILE A 194 19.57 13.29 2.45
N TYR A 195 20.75 12.69 2.52
CA TYR A 195 21.16 11.80 3.59
C TYR A 195 21.08 12.52 4.94
N GLY A 196 20.98 11.77 6.03
CA GLY A 196 20.85 12.36 7.36
C GLY A 196 20.51 11.32 8.41
N TYR A 197 19.76 11.73 9.43
CA TYR A 197 19.44 10.89 10.59
C TYR A 197 17.93 10.79 10.80
N ASN A 198 17.50 9.69 11.41
CA ASN A 198 16.09 9.43 11.75
C ASN A 198 15.51 10.55 12.62
N PRO A 199 14.47 11.24 12.14
CA PRO A 199 13.73 12.17 12.99
C PRO A 199 12.93 11.41 14.05
N VAL A 200 12.95 11.94 15.27
CA VAL A 200 12.14 11.49 16.40
C VAL A 200 10.71 12.02 16.27
N TYR A 201 10.54 13.13 15.54
CA TYR A 201 9.24 13.74 15.27
C TYR A 201 8.63 13.22 13.96
N PRO A 202 7.30 13.24 13.80
CA PRO A 202 6.66 12.68 12.63
C PRO A 202 7.00 13.44 11.35
N ILE A 203 7.22 12.70 10.27
CA ILE A 203 7.26 13.22 8.89
C ILE A 203 5.98 12.78 8.18
N THR A 204 5.16 13.74 7.76
CA THR A 204 3.84 13.47 7.16
C THR A 204 3.57 14.34 5.93
N LYS A 205 2.82 13.80 4.96
CA LYS A 205 2.34 14.52 3.76
C LYS A 205 3.47 15.20 2.97
N ILE A 206 4.42 14.43 2.49
CA ILE A 206 5.58 14.94 1.74
C ILE A 206 5.38 14.74 0.25
N ASN A 207 5.60 15.78 -0.54
CA ASN A 207 5.65 15.70 -1.99
C ASN A 207 7.05 16.05 -2.48
N VAL A 208 7.64 15.15 -3.27
CA VAL A 208 8.98 15.31 -3.83
C VAL A 208 8.88 15.14 -5.35
N GLU A 209 8.94 16.26 -6.09
CA GLU A 209 8.64 16.24 -7.52
C GLU A 209 9.62 16.99 -8.43
N TYR A 210 9.79 16.51 -9.66
CA TYR A 210 10.66 17.14 -10.67
C TYR A 210 12.12 17.35 -10.25
N ASN A 211 12.59 16.60 -9.25
CA ASN A 211 13.97 16.64 -8.80
C ASN A 211 14.84 15.74 -9.69
N ASN A 212 16.14 16.01 -9.76
CA ASN A 212 17.05 15.05 -10.40
C ASN A 212 17.11 13.75 -9.57
N THR A 213 17.01 13.85 -8.25
CA THR A 213 16.88 12.69 -7.36
C THR A 213 15.79 12.97 -6.33
N GLY A 214 14.87 12.03 -6.11
CA GLY A 214 13.86 12.13 -5.06
C GLY A 214 14.48 12.14 -3.67
N VAL A 215 15.10 11.03 -3.28
CA VAL A 215 15.84 10.89 -2.02
C VAL A 215 17.26 10.37 -2.25
N TYR A 216 18.22 10.90 -1.50
CA TYR A 216 19.62 10.49 -1.53
C TYR A 216 20.06 9.91 -0.18
N PHE A 217 20.62 8.70 -0.16
CA PHE A 217 21.25 8.09 1.02
C PHE A 217 22.77 7.95 0.84
N TYR A 218 23.54 8.17 1.91
CA TYR A 218 25.01 8.16 1.86
C TYR A 218 25.60 7.38 3.04
N ALA A 219 26.45 6.41 2.77
CA ALA A 219 27.13 5.62 3.80
C ALA A 219 26.15 5.05 4.86
N ASP A 220 26.36 5.40 6.13
CA ASP A 220 25.52 5.01 7.26
C ASP A 220 24.44 6.08 7.60
N GLN A 221 24.39 7.20 6.85
CA GLN A 221 23.44 8.29 7.07
C GLN A 221 22.11 7.99 6.39
N VAL A 222 21.34 7.11 7.03
CA VAL A 222 20.02 6.65 6.60
C VAL A 222 18.94 7.05 7.61
N TYR A 223 17.72 7.17 7.11
CA TYR A 223 16.53 7.45 7.91
C TYR A 223 15.31 6.76 7.30
N ASN A 224 14.28 6.62 8.13
CA ASN A 224 12.99 6.06 7.80
C ASN A 224 12.10 7.18 7.28
N LEU A 225 12.00 7.29 5.97
CA LEU A 225 11.09 8.24 5.35
C LEU A 225 9.68 7.64 5.33
N ARG A 226 8.69 8.46 5.69
CA ARG A 226 7.30 8.02 5.71
C ARG A 226 6.38 8.98 4.96
N ASN A 227 5.27 8.45 4.44
CA ASN A 227 4.18 9.25 3.85
C ASN A 227 4.66 10.25 2.78
N ALA A 228 5.58 9.81 1.92
CA ALA A 228 6.16 10.63 0.86
C ALA A 228 5.72 10.16 -0.51
N ARG A 229 5.40 11.11 -1.39
CA ARG A 229 5.06 10.85 -2.78
C ARG A 229 6.15 11.40 -3.70
N PHE A 230 6.74 10.52 -4.50
CA PHE A 230 7.78 10.82 -5.47
C PHE A 230 7.19 10.88 -6.88
N MET A 231 7.22 12.05 -7.52
CA MET A 231 6.61 12.24 -8.83
C MET A 231 7.58 12.84 -9.82
N LYS A 232 7.68 12.27 -11.02
CA LYS A 232 8.45 12.86 -12.14
C LYS A 232 9.89 13.25 -11.80
N ASN A 233 10.50 12.57 -10.83
CA ASN A 233 11.93 12.71 -10.55
C ASN A 233 12.71 11.89 -11.59
N ASN A 234 13.95 12.28 -11.94
CA ASN A 234 14.74 11.49 -12.90
C ASN A 234 15.08 10.10 -12.33
N ARG A 235 15.36 10.05 -11.02
CA ARG A 235 15.46 8.83 -10.22
C ARG A 235 14.76 9.03 -8.89
N THR A 236 14.10 8.00 -8.39
CA THR A 236 13.39 8.06 -7.11
C THR A 236 14.38 8.02 -5.95
N ILE A 237 15.36 7.13 -6.03
CA ILE A 237 16.37 6.92 -4.99
C ILE A 237 17.76 6.95 -5.61
N HIS A 238 18.66 7.72 -5.02
CA HIS A 238 20.10 7.62 -5.26
C HIS A 238 20.77 7.15 -3.97
N THR A 239 21.80 6.33 -4.10
CA THR A 239 22.63 5.93 -2.97
C THR A 239 24.10 6.09 -3.35
N SER A 240 24.94 6.40 -2.38
CA SER A 240 26.39 6.39 -2.56
C SER A 240 27.07 5.78 -1.35
N ASP A 241 27.91 4.77 -1.58
CA ASP A 241 28.65 4.04 -0.54
C ASP A 241 27.76 3.47 0.57
N LEU A 242 26.48 3.13 0.30
CA LEU A 242 25.50 2.74 1.32
C LEU A 242 25.99 1.55 2.17
N ARG A 243 25.84 1.65 3.48
CA ARG A 243 26.32 0.66 4.47
C ARG A 243 25.27 0.25 5.51
N ALA A 244 24.03 0.70 5.33
CA ALA A 244 22.90 0.44 6.20
C ALA A 244 21.61 0.25 5.40
N SER A 245 20.57 -0.27 6.07
CA SER A 245 19.22 -0.35 5.51
C SER A 245 18.51 1.00 5.61
N ALA A 246 18.06 1.55 4.48
CA ALA A 246 17.12 2.66 4.44
C ALA A 246 15.71 2.13 4.22
N ARG A 247 14.72 2.68 4.93
CA ARG A 247 13.32 2.23 4.82
C ARG A 247 12.40 3.38 4.41
N LEU A 248 11.52 3.10 3.45
CA LEU A 248 10.47 4.00 2.99
C LEU A 248 9.11 3.36 3.31
N THR A 249 8.42 3.86 4.33
CA THR A 249 7.13 3.31 4.79
C THR A 249 5.97 4.18 4.30
N ASP A 250 4.96 3.58 3.66
CA ASP A 250 3.80 4.31 3.11
C ASP A 250 4.22 5.41 2.11
N CYS A 251 5.30 5.15 1.38
CA CYS A 251 5.75 6.01 0.29
C CYS A 251 5.24 5.51 -1.05
N GLU A 252 4.99 6.44 -1.97
CA GLU A 252 4.53 6.18 -3.32
C GLU A 252 5.50 6.78 -4.34
N ALA A 253 5.67 6.14 -5.48
CA ALA A 253 6.46 6.67 -6.57
C ALA A 253 5.81 6.35 -7.92
N ASP A 254 5.91 7.27 -8.89
CA ASP A 254 5.49 7.00 -10.28
C ASP A 254 6.27 5.80 -10.86
N ASP A 255 7.55 5.72 -10.50
CA ASP A 255 8.45 4.62 -10.83
C ASP A 255 9.45 4.42 -9.68
N TRP A 256 9.76 3.18 -9.32
CA TRP A 256 10.73 2.87 -8.27
C TRP A 256 12.12 2.65 -8.86
N SER A 257 12.74 3.74 -9.29
CA SER A 257 14.10 3.73 -9.83
C SER A 257 15.14 4.01 -8.73
N ILE A 258 16.08 3.07 -8.57
CA ILE A 258 17.18 3.16 -7.61
C ILE A 258 18.50 3.16 -8.35
N ASP A 259 19.32 4.17 -8.06
CA ASP A 259 20.66 4.31 -8.57
C ASP A 259 21.69 4.03 -7.46
N TRP A 260 22.48 2.98 -7.66
CA TRP A 260 23.53 2.54 -6.73
C TRP A 260 24.89 3.08 -7.18
N ALA A 261 25.49 3.98 -6.40
CA ALA A 261 26.80 4.56 -6.69
C ALA A 261 27.84 4.24 -5.61
N GLY A 262 29.11 4.47 -5.96
CA GLY A 262 30.24 4.23 -5.05
C GLY A 262 30.52 2.75 -4.82
N SER A 263 30.88 2.40 -3.59
CA SER A 263 31.21 1.05 -3.13
C SER A 263 30.29 0.65 -1.96
N PRO A 264 29.02 0.28 -2.23
CA PRO A 264 28.09 -0.15 -1.18
C PRO A 264 28.57 -1.45 -0.50
N ASP A 265 28.30 -1.57 0.79
CA ASP A 265 28.51 -2.83 1.55
C ASP A 265 27.43 -3.83 1.14
N LEU A 266 27.77 -4.83 0.32
CA LEU A 266 26.82 -5.75 -0.29
C LEU A 266 25.99 -6.57 0.74
N ASP A 267 26.48 -6.72 1.97
CA ASP A 267 25.79 -7.47 3.02
C ASP A 267 24.77 -6.61 3.78
N LYS A 268 24.93 -5.28 3.76
CA LYS A 268 24.14 -4.34 4.56
C LYS A 268 23.35 -3.31 3.76
N ALA A 269 23.79 -2.99 2.55
CA ALA A 269 23.19 -1.97 1.70
C ALA A 269 21.83 -2.45 1.21
N LYS A 270 20.76 -1.87 1.78
CA LYS A 270 19.38 -2.22 1.43
C LYS A 270 18.51 -0.98 1.38
N VAL A 271 17.60 -0.97 0.43
CA VAL A 271 16.47 -0.03 0.42
C VAL A 271 15.20 -0.87 0.56
N GLU A 272 14.42 -0.60 1.60
CA GLU A 272 13.22 -1.34 1.96
C GLU A 272 11.98 -0.49 1.65
N ARG A 273 11.14 -0.95 0.71
CA ARG A 273 9.81 -0.41 0.50
C ARG A 273 8.86 -1.13 1.46
N ALA A 274 8.25 -0.39 2.37
CA ALA A 274 7.40 -0.93 3.41
C ALA A 274 6.03 -0.24 3.43
N TYR A 275 5.06 -0.92 4.03
CA TYR A 275 3.73 -0.40 4.23
C TYR A 275 3.23 -0.70 5.63
N THR A 276 2.43 0.22 6.15
CA THR A 276 1.77 0.03 7.43
C THR A 276 0.69 -1.04 7.31
N PHE A 277 0.64 -1.94 8.28
CA PHE A 277 -0.35 -2.99 8.44
C PHE A 277 -1.03 -2.84 9.80
N SER A 278 -2.35 -2.72 9.79
CA SER A 278 -3.19 -2.67 10.98
C SER A 278 -4.59 -3.17 10.64
N VAL A 279 -5.11 -4.10 11.43
CA VAL A 279 -6.41 -4.74 11.21
C VAL A 279 -7.29 -4.64 12.45
N LYS A 280 -8.60 -4.64 12.22
CA LYS A 280 -9.64 -4.78 13.24
C LYS A 280 -10.38 -6.10 13.03
N ILE A 281 -10.51 -6.88 14.08
CA ILE A 281 -11.16 -8.19 14.05
C ILE A 281 -12.53 -8.08 14.69
N THR A 282 -13.56 -8.51 13.97
CA THR A 282 -14.95 -8.47 14.46
C THR A 282 -15.66 -9.81 14.24
N ASP A 283 -16.81 -9.99 14.90
CA ASP A 283 -17.77 -11.02 14.51
C ASP A 283 -18.61 -10.57 13.29
N ARG A 284 -19.52 -11.44 12.81
CA ARG A 284 -20.46 -11.10 11.73
C ARG A 284 -21.44 -9.98 12.06
N SER A 285 -21.67 -9.70 13.34
CA SER A 285 -22.53 -8.60 13.79
C SER A 285 -21.76 -7.27 13.91
N GLY A 286 -20.46 -7.27 13.63
CA GLY A 286 -19.59 -6.10 13.72
C GLY A 286 -19.08 -5.81 15.13
N ASN A 287 -19.28 -6.70 16.10
CA ASN A 287 -18.74 -6.52 17.44
C ASN A 287 -17.23 -6.80 17.43
N PRO A 288 -16.40 -5.97 18.08
CA PRO A 288 -14.97 -6.20 18.15
C PRO A 288 -14.64 -7.47 18.94
N ILE A 289 -13.68 -8.26 18.45
CA ILE A 289 -13.20 -9.47 19.11
C ILE A 289 -11.88 -9.16 19.81
N GLN A 290 -11.91 -9.09 21.14
CA GLN A 290 -10.73 -8.91 21.97
C GLN A 290 -9.94 -10.22 22.13
N ASN A 291 -8.61 -10.12 22.24
CA ASN A 291 -7.69 -11.23 22.43
C ASN A 291 -7.80 -12.30 21.32
N ALA A 292 -8.07 -11.89 20.08
CA ALA A 292 -7.83 -12.72 18.91
C ALA A 292 -6.33 -12.63 18.56
N LEU A 293 -5.70 -13.78 18.32
CA LEU A 293 -4.30 -13.84 17.93
C LEU A 293 -4.19 -13.61 16.43
N VAL A 294 -3.50 -12.55 16.03
CA VAL A 294 -3.18 -12.21 14.65
C VAL A 294 -1.70 -12.49 14.42
N GLU A 295 -1.40 -13.34 13.44
CA GLU A 295 -0.05 -13.73 13.06
C GLU A 295 0.16 -13.38 11.58
N LEU A 296 1.32 -12.83 11.24
CA LEU A 296 1.75 -12.59 9.87
C LEU A 296 3.00 -13.41 9.60
N TYR A 297 2.98 -14.20 8.54
CA TYR A 297 4.09 -15.00 8.05
C TYR A 297 4.53 -14.49 6.68
N ASP A 298 5.85 -14.47 6.45
CA ASP A 298 6.41 -14.14 5.13
C ASP A 298 6.18 -15.27 4.11
N ARG A 299 6.56 -15.03 2.86
CA ARG A 299 6.45 -15.99 1.75
C ARG A 299 7.19 -17.32 1.97
N ASP A 300 8.18 -17.33 2.86
CA ASP A 300 8.98 -18.51 3.18
C ASP A 300 8.46 -19.24 4.44
N GLY A 301 7.38 -18.73 5.04
CA GLY A 301 6.73 -19.29 6.22
C GLY A 301 7.37 -18.88 7.54
N ASN A 302 8.24 -17.86 7.56
CA ASN A 302 8.80 -17.33 8.80
C ASN A 302 7.82 -16.35 9.45
N LEU A 303 7.71 -16.41 10.77
CA LEU A 303 6.87 -15.48 11.54
C LEU A 303 7.47 -14.06 11.48
N VAL A 304 6.68 -13.11 11.00
CA VAL A 304 7.01 -11.68 10.96
C VAL A 304 6.59 -11.01 12.27
N PHE A 305 5.34 -11.22 12.70
CA PHE A 305 4.84 -10.81 14.01
C PHE A 305 3.66 -11.67 14.46
N ALA A 306 3.40 -11.67 15.76
CA ALA A 306 2.21 -12.23 16.40
C ALA A 306 1.72 -11.29 17.50
N GLU A 307 0.45 -10.89 17.48
CA GLU A 307 -0.13 -9.94 18.42
C GLU A 307 -1.59 -10.29 18.76
N LEU A 308 -1.99 -10.02 20.00
CA LEU A 308 -3.38 -10.15 20.44
C LEU A 308 -4.12 -8.83 20.22
N THR A 309 -5.35 -8.90 19.72
CA THR A 309 -6.21 -7.72 19.59
C THR A 309 -6.58 -7.12 20.95
N ASN A 310 -6.65 -5.79 21.00
CA ASN A 310 -7.11 -5.03 22.16
C ASN A 310 -8.65 -5.10 22.34
N VAL A 311 -9.19 -4.34 23.30
CA VAL A 311 -10.64 -4.30 23.60
C VAL A 311 -11.50 -3.84 22.41
N ASP A 312 -10.93 -3.03 21.52
CA ASP A 312 -11.58 -2.54 20.31
C ASP A 312 -11.40 -3.48 19.11
N GLY A 313 -10.79 -4.65 19.33
CA GLY A 313 -10.53 -5.66 18.31
C GLY A 313 -9.35 -5.35 17.41
N GLU A 314 -8.46 -4.42 17.80
CA GLU A 314 -7.39 -3.89 16.94
C GLU A 314 -6.01 -4.36 17.40
N ILE A 315 -5.10 -4.55 16.45
CA ILE A 315 -3.65 -4.68 16.70
C ILE A 315 -2.97 -3.32 16.53
N SER A 316 -1.75 -3.19 17.08
CA SER A 316 -0.89 -2.03 16.82
C SER A 316 -0.45 -1.95 15.35
N GLU A 317 -0.01 -0.76 14.91
CA GLU A 317 0.50 -0.56 13.55
C GLU A 317 1.88 -1.20 13.37
N HIS A 318 2.03 -2.07 12.37
CA HIS A 318 3.31 -2.66 11.97
C HIS A 318 3.79 -2.12 10.63
N SER A 319 5.11 -1.92 10.45
CA SER A 319 5.69 -1.54 9.16
C SER A 319 6.28 -2.77 8.47
N ILE A 320 5.56 -3.33 7.50
CA ILE A 320 5.91 -4.58 6.82
C ILE A 320 6.65 -4.30 5.52
N VAL A 321 7.80 -4.95 5.30
CA VAL A 321 8.66 -4.73 4.11
C VAL A 321 8.11 -5.51 2.92
N SER A 322 7.54 -4.83 1.94
CA SER A 322 6.99 -5.44 0.73
C SER A 322 8.06 -5.84 -0.28
N ILE A 323 9.00 -4.93 -0.55
CA ILE A 323 10.09 -5.13 -1.52
C ILE A 323 11.39 -4.69 -0.88
N THR A 324 12.43 -5.51 -1.04
CA THR A 324 13.80 -5.18 -0.66
C THR A 324 14.65 -5.03 -1.91
N TYR A 325 15.28 -3.89 -2.07
CA TYR A 325 16.26 -3.64 -3.13
C TYR A 325 17.66 -3.74 -2.54
N THR A 326 18.53 -4.51 -3.18
CA THR A 326 19.96 -4.57 -2.90
C THR A 326 20.74 -4.09 -4.13
N PRO A 327 22.06 -3.90 -4.05
CA PRO A 327 22.86 -3.54 -5.22
C PRO A 327 22.83 -4.58 -6.34
N THR A 328 22.48 -5.83 -6.04
CA THR A 328 22.56 -6.96 -6.98
C THR A 328 21.21 -7.55 -7.37
N GLU A 329 20.17 -7.34 -6.57
CA GLU A 329 18.86 -7.94 -6.79
C GLU A 329 17.71 -7.10 -6.23
N THR A 330 16.50 -7.44 -6.68
CA THR A 330 15.24 -6.95 -6.12
C THR A 330 14.44 -8.15 -5.64
N ILE A 331 14.08 -8.14 -4.37
CA ILE A 331 13.40 -9.23 -3.68
C ILE A 331 11.98 -8.78 -3.40
N ASP A 332 10.99 -9.46 -3.99
CA ASP A 332 9.58 -9.32 -3.64
C ASP A 332 9.26 -10.28 -2.49
N ASN A 333 8.86 -9.71 -1.34
CA ASN A 333 8.54 -10.47 -0.14
C ASN A 333 7.09 -10.95 -0.11
N ASN A 334 6.28 -10.59 -1.12
CA ASN A 334 4.91 -11.07 -1.27
C ASN A 334 4.87 -12.49 -1.89
N PRO A 335 3.76 -13.22 -1.71
CA PRO A 335 2.64 -12.92 -0.81
C PRO A 335 2.98 -13.22 0.65
N TYR A 336 2.25 -12.58 1.56
CA TYR A 336 2.28 -12.87 2.99
C TYR A 336 1.09 -13.76 3.38
N THR A 337 1.22 -14.54 4.45
CA THR A 337 0.12 -15.32 5.03
C THR A 337 -0.30 -14.71 6.36
N VAL A 338 -1.57 -14.33 6.48
CA VAL A 338 -2.15 -13.91 7.76
C VAL A 338 -2.97 -15.04 8.32
N LYS A 339 -2.76 -15.31 9.61
CA LYS A 339 -3.52 -16.29 10.37
C LYS A 339 -4.15 -15.62 11.58
N ILE A 340 -5.44 -15.86 11.78
CA ILE A 340 -6.18 -15.33 12.92
C ILE A 340 -6.87 -16.48 13.63
N THR A 341 -6.64 -16.56 14.94
CA THR A 341 -7.22 -17.58 15.80
C THR A 341 -7.86 -16.96 17.04
N LYS A 342 -9.02 -17.51 17.43
CA LYS A 342 -9.72 -17.16 18.66
C LYS A 342 -10.60 -18.31 19.10
N ASP A 343 -10.53 -18.67 20.37
CA ASP A 343 -11.42 -19.69 20.94
C ASP A 343 -12.89 -19.30 20.77
N GLY A 344 -13.71 -20.25 20.34
CA GLY A 344 -15.12 -20.01 20.01
C GLY A 344 -15.37 -19.51 18.59
N TYR A 345 -14.32 -19.37 17.76
CA TYR A 345 -14.42 -18.92 16.37
C TYR A 345 -13.68 -19.86 15.41
N THR A 346 -14.12 -19.90 14.17
CA THR A 346 -13.41 -20.54 13.07
C THR A 346 -12.14 -19.74 12.77
N SER A 347 -11.00 -20.41 12.69
CA SER A 347 -9.72 -19.76 12.35
C SER A 347 -9.74 -19.26 10.92
N LEU A 348 -9.17 -18.08 10.69
CA LEU A 348 -9.02 -17.49 9.36
C LEU A 348 -7.56 -17.61 8.94
N GLU A 349 -7.32 -18.06 7.71
CA GLU A 349 -6.01 -18.05 7.08
C GLU A 349 -6.16 -17.50 5.66
N ALA A 350 -5.37 -16.49 5.32
CA ALA A 350 -5.46 -15.81 4.03
C ALA A 350 -4.08 -15.39 3.54
N GLN A 351 -3.85 -15.55 2.23
CA GLN A 351 -2.70 -14.93 1.56
C GLN A 351 -3.06 -13.51 1.13
N ILE A 352 -2.17 -12.57 1.42
CA ILE A 352 -2.32 -11.16 1.06
C ILE A 352 -1.08 -10.64 0.35
N THR A 353 -1.30 -9.70 -0.57
CA THR A 353 -0.23 -8.85 -1.11
C THR A 353 -0.27 -7.52 -0.37
N ILE A 354 0.87 -7.11 0.18
CA ILE A 354 1.04 -5.84 0.88
C ILE A 354 1.80 -4.90 -0.07
N ASP A 355 1.08 -4.20 -0.94
CA ASP A 355 1.64 -3.28 -1.94
C ASP A 355 1.21 -1.82 -1.74
N ARG A 356 0.48 -1.56 -0.67
CA ARG A 356 -0.07 -0.27 -0.23
C ARG A 356 -0.31 -0.27 1.28
N PRO A 357 -0.59 0.88 1.91
CA PRO A 357 -0.99 0.92 3.31
C PRO A 357 -2.23 0.06 3.56
N MET A 358 -2.12 -0.90 4.47
CA MET A 358 -3.14 -1.86 4.86
C MET A 358 -3.74 -1.44 6.21
N LYS A 359 -4.42 -0.28 6.22
CA LYS A 359 -5.07 0.31 7.42
C LYS A 359 -6.58 0.19 7.33
N ASN A 360 -7.25 0.23 8.48
CA ASN A 360 -8.72 0.19 8.60
C ASN A 360 -9.37 -1.06 7.98
N LEU A 361 -8.61 -2.15 7.88
CA LEU A 361 -9.13 -3.41 7.36
C LEU A 361 -9.93 -4.10 8.46
N ILE A 362 -11.17 -4.47 8.14
CA ILE A 362 -12.05 -5.21 9.06
C ILE A 362 -12.11 -6.65 8.59
N TRP A 363 -11.64 -7.58 9.42
CA TRP A 363 -11.70 -9.01 9.13
C TRP A 363 -12.65 -9.69 10.10
N GLN A 364 -13.53 -10.52 9.54
CA GLN A 364 -14.60 -11.14 10.30
C GLN A 364 -14.26 -12.60 10.61
N LEU A 365 -14.50 -12.99 11.86
CA LEU A 365 -14.47 -14.39 12.27
C LEU A 365 -15.90 -14.90 12.48
N ASP A 366 -16.11 -16.14 12.09
CA ASP A 366 -17.36 -16.85 12.28
C ASP A 366 -17.34 -17.56 13.63
N ALA A 367 -18.30 -17.21 14.50
CA ALA A 367 -18.50 -17.94 15.74
C ALA A 367 -18.80 -19.41 15.40
N LEU A 368 -18.29 -20.33 16.21
CA LEU A 368 -18.63 -21.73 16.09
C LEU A 368 -20.09 -21.93 16.51
N ASP A 369 -20.88 -22.58 15.65
CA ASP A 369 -22.31 -22.84 15.90
C ASP A 369 -22.56 -23.75 17.12
N TYR A 370 -21.53 -24.46 17.56
CA TYR A 370 -21.59 -25.37 18.69
C TYR A 370 -20.33 -25.24 19.55
N THR A 371 -20.53 -25.16 20.85
CA THR A 371 -19.48 -25.33 21.85
C THR A 371 -19.15 -26.82 22.01
N LEU A 372 -17.94 -27.12 22.52
CA LEU A 372 -17.55 -28.50 22.82
C LEU A 372 -18.54 -29.16 23.80
N ASP A 373 -19.05 -28.39 24.77
CA ASP A 373 -20.01 -28.87 25.76
C ASP A 373 -21.36 -29.26 25.11
N GLU A 374 -21.85 -28.48 24.14
CA GLU A 374 -23.08 -28.79 23.40
C GLU A 374 -22.93 -30.06 22.56
N ILE A 375 -21.80 -30.21 21.85
CA ILE A 375 -21.51 -31.44 21.09
C ILE A 375 -21.44 -32.65 22.02
N MET A 376 -20.77 -32.51 23.17
CA MET A 376 -20.67 -33.60 24.16
C MET A 376 -22.03 -33.94 24.77
N GLN A 377 -22.88 -32.95 25.02
CA GLN A 377 -24.24 -33.15 25.53
C GLN A 377 -25.14 -33.84 24.49
N GLU A 378 -25.01 -33.49 23.21
CA GLU A 378 -25.77 -34.10 22.12
C GLU A 378 -25.34 -35.56 21.88
N LEU A 379 -24.02 -35.83 21.90
CA LEU A 379 -23.49 -37.20 21.85
C LEU A 379 -23.97 -38.05 23.03
N GLN A 380 -24.00 -37.49 24.23
CA GLN A 380 -24.49 -38.18 25.42
C GLN A 380 -25.99 -38.46 25.31
N SER A 381 -26.78 -37.49 24.84
CA SER A 381 -28.21 -37.66 24.58
C SER A 381 -28.47 -38.74 23.52
N HIS A 382 -27.65 -38.80 22.47
CA HIS A 382 -27.75 -39.83 21.44
C HIS A 382 -27.41 -41.22 21.99
N ARG A 383 -26.32 -41.33 22.77
CA ARG A 383 -25.95 -42.59 23.44
C ARG A 383 -27.10 -43.08 24.33
N ASP A 384 -27.61 -42.23 25.19
CA ASP A 384 -28.68 -42.57 26.14
C ASP A 384 -30.00 -42.95 25.41
N ALA A 385 -30.23 -42.45 24.19
CA ALA A 385 -31.38 -42.81 23.35
C ALA A 385 -31.21 -44.13 22.55
N VAL A 386 -29.97 -44.55 22.29
CA VAL A 386 -29.64 -45.75 21.50
C VAL A 386 -29.36 -46.96 22.39
N GLU A 387 -28.68 -46.77 23.52
CA GLU A 387 -28.27 -47.84 24.44
C GLU A 387 -29.47 -48.71 24.91
N PRO A 388 -30.64 -48.16 25.28
CA PRO A 388 -31.81 -48.96 25.63
C PRO A 388 -32.39 -49.77 24.46
N LYS A 389 -32.15 -49.36 23.20
CA LYS A 389 -32.65 -50.06 22.00
C LYS A 389 -31.79 -51.27 21.65
N ILE A 390 -30.53 -51.28 22.07
CA ILE A 390 -29.61 -52.40 21.91
C ILE A 390 -29.88 -53.48 22.98
N ASP A 391 -30.42 -53.10 24.13
CA ASP A 391 -30.76 -53.99 25.25
C ASP A 391 -32.19 -54.56 25.24
N VAL A 392 -32.98 -54.32 24.19
CA VAL A 392 -34.32 -54.91 24.07
C VAL A 392 -34.22 -56.37 23.64
N SER A 393 -35.08 -57.23 24.20
CA SER A 393 -35.28 -58.62 23.78
C SER A 393 -35.42 -58.74 22.25
N ILE A 394 -34.68 -59.67 21.64
CA ILE A 394 -34.59 -59.87 20.17
C ILE A 394 -35.96 -60.08 19.49
N SER A 395 -36.95 -60.55 20.24
CA SER A 395 -38.35 -60.52 19.85
C SER A 395 -39.25 -60.48 21.07
N SER A 396 -40.53 -60.14 20.89
CA SER A 396 -41.58 -60.19 21.93
C SER A 396 -41.84 -61.58 22.51
N ARG A 397 -41.15 -62.62 22.00
CA ARG A 397 -41.23 -64.01 22.48
C ARG A 397 -39.92 -64.53 23.06
N SER A 398 -38.86 -63.70 23.10
CA SER A 398 -37.53 -64.08 23.56
C SER A 398 -37.25 -63.47 24.92
N SER A 399 -36.84 -64.28 25.91
CA SER A 399 -36.24 -63.78 27.15
C SER A 399 -34.79 -63.36 26.98
N HIS A 400 -34.23 -63.53 25.77
CA HIS A 400 -32.83 -63.30 25.46
C HIS A 400 -32.61 -61.93 24.81
N THR A 401 -31.59 -61.24 25.32
CA THR A 401 -31.01 -60.01 24.77
C THR A 401 -30.02 -60.32 23.64
N PRO A 402 -29.62 -59.35 22.81
CA PRO A 402 -28.53 -59.51 21.85
C PRO A 402 -27.20 -60.00 22.48
N ALA A 403 -26.92 -59.65 23.74
CA ALA A 403 -25.76 -60.15 24.48
C ALA A 403 -25.83 -61.67 24.78
N ASP A 404 -27.04 -62.21 24.94
CA ASP A 404 -27.26 -63.66 25.14
C ASP A 404 -27.01 -64.48 23.86
N VAL A 405 -26.97 -63.85 22.68
CA VAL A 405 -26.64 -64.55 21.43
C VAL A 405 -25.14 -64.84 21.34
N TRP A 406 -24.31 -63.96 21.88
CA TRP A 406 -22.85 -64.04 21.78
C TRP A 406 -22.19 -64.85 22.90
N THR A 407 -22.93 -65.21 23.95
CA THR A 407 -22.42 -65.97 25.11
C THR A 407 -22.74 -67.47 25.07
N TYR A 408 -23.51 -67.96 24.07
CA TYR A 408 -23.77 -69.39 23.89
C TYR A 408 -22.79 -70.02 22.87
N PRO A 409 -21.78 -70.79 23.32
CA PRO A 409 -20.71 -71.33 22.46
C PRO A 409 -21.15 -72.51 21.58
N THR A 410 -22.38 -73.01 21.69
CA THR A 410 -22.86 -74.13 20.86
C THR A 410 -24.38 -74.13 20.80
N ARG A 411 -24.94 -74.08 19.58
CA ARG A 411 -26.36 -74.33 19.32
C ARG A 411 -26.50 -75.61 18.51
N GLU A 412 -27.23 -76.58 19.04
CA GLU A 412 -27.70 -77.72 18.24
C GLU A 412 -28.95 -77.29 17.47
N LEU A 413 -28.86 -77.34 16.14
CA LEU A 413 -30.02 -77.20 15.26
C LEU A 413 -30.85 -78.48 15.37
N THR A 414 -32.01 -78.41 16.02
CA THR A 414 -32.87 -79.58 16.28
C THR A 414 -33.51 -80.18 15.02
N ASN A 415 -33.37 -79.54 13.85
CA ASN A 415 -33.71 -80.15 12.57
C ASN A 415 -33.04 -79.42 11.39
N PRO A 416 -32.00 -80.00 10.75
CA PRO A 416 -31.35 -79.40 9.57
C PRO A 416 -32.28 -79.24 8.37
N ASP A 417 -33.35 -80.04 8.27
CA ASP A 417 -34.27 -80.01 7.11
C ASP A 417 -35.26 -78.84 7.12
N ASN A 418 -35.41 -78.14 8.25
CA ASN A 418 -36.23 -76.91 8.34
C ASN A 418 -35.53 -75.69 7.72
N TYR A 419 -34.27 -75.82 7.31
CA TYR A 419 -33.51 -74.78 6.61
C TYR A 419 -33.34 -75.11 5.13
N LYS A 420 -34.34 -75.72 4.50
CA LYS A 420 -34.43 -75.64 3.04
C LYS A 420 -34.86 -74.23 2.71
N ALA A 421 -33.86 -73.38 2.42
CA ALA A 421 -34.08 -72.07 1.84
C ALA A 421 -35.07 -72.23 0.68
N ASP A 422 -36.06 -71.34 0.62
CA ASP A 422 -36.99 -71.33 -0.49
C ASP A 422 -36.20 -71.09 -1.78
N ILE A 423 -36.04 -72.14 -2.57
CA ILE A 423 -35.31 -72.12 -3.84
C ILE A 423 -36.26 -71.89 -5.03
N SER A 424 -37.53 -71.58 -4.79
CA SER A 424 -38.50 -71.35 -5.87
C SER A 424 -38.14 -70.12 -6.73
N ASP A 425 -37.40 -69.18 -6.16
CA ASP A 425 -36.85 -68.00 -6.86
C ASP A 425 -35.41 -68.23 -7.40
N LEU A 426 -34.81 -69.40 -7.20
CA LEU A 426 -33.51 -69.71 -7.82
C LEU A 426 -33.70 -69.86 -9.34
N ALA A 427 -32.84 -69.19 -10.09
CA ALA A 427 -32.84 -69.26 -11.55
C ALA A 427 -32.73 -70.72 -12.02
N ARG A 428 -33.74 -71.19 -12.76
CA ARG A 428 -33.70 -72.51 -13.41
C ARG A 428 -32.49 -72.59 -14.33
N GLU A 429 -31.94 -73.78 -14.52
CA GLU A 429 -30.80 -74.01 -15.43
C GLU A 429 -31.03 -73.39 -16.82
N SER A 430 -32.25 -73.43 -17.32
CA SER A 430 -32.66 -72.78 -18.57
C SER A 430 -32.47 -71.25 -18.55
N THR A 431 -32.75 -70.60 -17.43
CA THR A 431 -32.57 -69.16 -17.25
C THR A 431 -31.08 -68.81 -17.19
N VAL A 432 -30.29 -69.62 -16.48
CA VAL A 432 -28.83 -69.46 -16.40
C VAL A 432 -28.19 -69.66 -17.78
N GLN A 433 -28.60 -70.66 -18.54
CA GLN A 433 -28.13 -70.90 -19.91
C GLN A 433 -28.54 -69.76 -20.87
N ALA A 434 -29.74 -69.21 -20.72
CA ALA A 434 -30.19 -68.06 -21.50
C ALA A 434 -29.34 -66.81 -21.20
N ILE A 435 -29.05 -66.52 -19.93
CA ILE A 435 -28.15 -65.42 -19.53
C ILE A 435 -26.75 -65.64 -20.10
N LYS A 436 -26.21 -66.86 -19.94
CA LYS A 436 -24.90 -67.23 -20.48
C LYS A 436 -24.81 -66.98 -22.00
N SER A 437 -25.84 -67.34 -22.75
CA SER A 437 -25.88 -67.12 -24.20
C SER A 437 -25.83 -65.64 -24.62
N GLN A 438 -26.28 -64.71 -23.76
CA GLN A 438 -26.19 -63.28 -24.01
C GLN A 438 -24.84 -62.73 -23.55
N THR A 439 -24.33 -63.17 -22.40
CA THR A 439 -23.03 -62.72 -21.89
C THR A 439 -21.87 -63.23 -22.73
N ASP A 440 -21.98 -64.41 -23.34
CA ASP A 440 -20.96 -64.98 -24.25
C ASP A 440 -20.79 -64.15 -25.54
N LYS A 441 -21.70 -63.21 -25.83
CA LYS A 441 -21.57 -62.25 -26.94
C LYS A 441 -20.75 -61.02 -26.56
N LEU A 442 -20.46 -60.80 -25.27
CA LEU A 442 -19.62 -59.70 -24.82
C LEU A 442 -18.17 -60.04 -25.13
N GLN A 443 -17.45 -59.11 -25.75
CA GLN A 443 -16.01 -59.21 -25.96
C GLN A 443 -15.29 -58.44 -24.86
N PHE A 444 -14.15 -58.93 -24.38
CA PHE A 444 -13.36 -58.29 -23.33
C PHE A 444 -11.99 -57.85 -23.85
N ASN A 445 -11.38 -56.84 -23.24
CA ASN A 445 -9.98 -56.46 -23.51
C ASN A 445 -9.00 -57.36 -22.71
N THR A 446 -7.69 -57.12 -22.85
CA THR A 446 -6.64 -57.88 -22.15
C THR A 446 -6.66 -57.72 -20.63
N ASP A 447 -7.31 -56.67 -20.13
CA ASP A 447 -7.45 -56.36 -18.71
C ASP A 447 -8.80 -56.83 -18.13
N SER A 448 -9.58 -57.56 -18.93
CA SER A 448 -10.91 -58.12 -18.58
C SER A 448 -12.06 -57.11 -18.47
N ASP A 449 -11.97 -55.95 -19.12
CA ASP A 449 -13.10 -55.02 -19.25
C ASP A 449 -13.95 -55.32 -20.49
N VAL A 450 -15.28 -55.07 -20.43
CA VAL A 450 -16.19 -55.23 -21.58
C VAL A 450 -15.84 -54.21 -22.67
N LYS A 451 -15.54 -54.69 -23.88
CA LYS A 451 -15.43 -53.86 -25.09
C LYS A 451 -16.84 -53.46 -25.54
N ALA A 452 -17.31 -52.32 -25.04
CA ALA A 452 -18.49 -51.65 -25.59
C ALA A 452 -18.12 -50.98 -26.92
N THR A 453 -18.22 -51.71 -28.03
CA THR A 453 -18.23 -51.08 -29.35
C THR A 453 -19.69 -50.77 -29.71
N LEU A 454 -20.04 -49.48 -29.81
CA LEU A 454 -21.18 -49.05 -30.63
C LEU A 454 -20.78 -49.29 -32.09
N ASP A 455 -21.08 -50.47 -32.59
CA ASP A 455 -21.19 -50.82 -34.02
C ASP A 455 -20.02 -50.37 -34.93
N GLY A 456 -18.81 -50.21 -34.39
CA GLY A 456 -17.64 -49.80 -35.15
C GLY A 456 -17.63 -48.32 -35.58
N GLU A 457 -18.54 -47.48 -35.10
CA GLU A 457 -18.47 -46.03 -35.34
C GLU A 457 -17.71 -45.30 -34.23
N ARG A 458 -16.77 -44.46 -34.64
CA ARG A 458 -16.04 -43.54 -33.75
C ARG A 458 -17.09 -42.67 -33.06
N VAL A 459 -17.15 -42.69 -31.73
CA VAL A 459 -17.98 -41.76 -30.94
C VAL A 459 -17.52 -40.34 -31.29
N ARG A 460 -18.24 -39.70 -32.21
CA ARG A 460 -18.08 -38.26 -32.45
C ARG A 460 -18.78 -37.60 -31.27
N LEU A 461 -17.98 -37.00 -30.38
CA LEU A 461 -18.51 -35.96 -29.50
C LEU A 461 -19.27 -35.00 -30.42
N THR A 462 -20.53 -34.73 -30.10
CA THR A 462 -21.34 -33.80 -30.91
C THR A 462 -20.55 -32.50 -31.08
N SER A 463 -20.62 -31.88 -32.26
CA SER A 463 -19.90 -30.64 -32.61
C SER A 463 -20.00 -29.57 -31.52
N ASP A 464 -21.08 -29.59 -30.76
CA ASP A 464 -21.39 -28.65 -29.69
C ASP A 464 -20.47 -28.83 -28.46
N ILE A 465 -20.04 -30.06 -28.15
CA ILE A 465 -19.15 -30.36 -27.02
C ILE A 465 -17.69 -30.01 -27.37
N GLU A 466 -17.25 -30.31 -28.60
CA GLU A 466 -15.93 -29.87 -29.09
C GLU A 466 -15.84 -28.33 -29.15
N LEU A 467 -16.90 -27.66 -29.60
CA LEU A 467 -16.98 -26.20 -29.59
C LEU A 467 -16.93 -25.63 -28.17
N LEU A 468 -17.68 -26.20 -27.23
CA LEU A 468 -17.67 -25.80 -25.82
C LEU A 468 -16.29 -25.98 -25.17
N LEU A 469 -15.62 -27.11 -25.42
CA LEU A 469 -14.26 -27.37 -24.92
C LEU A 469 -13.24 -26.38 -25.51
N ASN A 470 -13.35 -26.07 -26.80
CA ASN A 470 -12.46 -25.10 -27.45
C ASN A 470 -12.70 -23.66 -26.96
N ILE A 471 -13.93 -23.30 -26.61
CA ILE A 471 -14.26 -22.01 -25.98
C ILE A 471 -13.67 -21.94 -24.56
N ILE A 472 -13.86 -22.99 -23.75
CA ILE A 472 -13.35 -23.04 -22.36
C ILE A 472 -11.81 -23.00 -22.32
N LEU A 473 -11.15 -23.64 -23.29
CA LEU A 473 -9.69 -23.69 -23.38
C LEU A 473 -9.08 -22.46 -24.07
N GLY A 474 -9.88 -21.48 -24.50
CA GLY A 474 -9.39 -20.27 -25.18
C GLY A 474 -8.80 -20.52 -26.57
N LEU A 475 -9.12 -21.66 -27.19
CA LEU A 475 -8.56 -22.09 -28.47
C LEU A 475 -9.34 -21.55 -29.68
N VAL A 476 -10.45 -20.85 -29.46
CA VAL A 476 -11.24 -20.17 -30.51
C VAL A 476 -11.49 -18.72 -30.10
N GLN A 477 -10.99 -17.77 -30.90
CA GLN A 477 -11.39 -16.37 -30.83
C GLN A 477 -12.56 -16.16 -31.79
N HIS A 478 -13.76 -15.89 -31.26
CA HIS A 478 -14.90 -15.51 -32.08
C HIS A 478 -14.64 -14.13 -32.71
N ASN A 479 -14.88 -14.04 -34.02
CA ASN A 479 -14.78 -12.78 -34.75
C ASN A 479 -16.13 -12.06 -34.63
N TYR A 480 -16.14 -10.76 -34.42
CA TYR A 480 -17.37 -9.98 -34.37
C TYR A 480 -17.25 -8.69 -35.17
N ARG A 481 -18.39 -8.22 -35.70
CA ARG A 481 -18.47 -6.97 -36.43
C ARG A 481 -19.76 -6.23 -36.08
N LEU A 482 -19.65 -4.91 -35.98
CA LEU A 482 -20.76 -4.02 -35.72
C LEU A 482 -21.37 -3.53 -37.03
N PHE A 483 -22.70 -3.60 -37.12
CA PHE A 483 -23.51 -3.09 -38.23
C PHE A 483 -24.52 -2.07 -37.69
N ASN A 484 -25.07 -1.25 -38.59
CA ASN A 484 -26.14 -0.31 -38.27
C ASN A 484 -25.84 0.58 -37.04
N THR A 485 -24.59 1.03 -36.89
CA THR A 485 -24.15 1.76 -35.71
C THR A 485 -24.74 3.17 -35.68
N THR A 486 -25.38 3.53 -34.57
CA THR A 486 -25.87 4.88 -34.30
C THR A 486 -25.09 5.48 -33.13
N TYR A 487 -24.80 6.79 -33.21
CA TYR A 487 -24.02 7.51 -32.21
C TYR A 487 -24.75 8.76 -31.73
N THR A 488 -24.49 9.14 -30.49
CA THR A 488 -24.81 10.47 -29.93
C THR A 488 -23.52 11.22 -29.60
N GLU A 489 -23.58 12.55 -29.49
CA GLU A 489 -22.44 13.38 -29.09
C GLU A 489 -22.65 13.91 -27.67
N ILE A 490 -21.74 13.55 -26.77
CA ILE A 490 -21.76 14.00 -25.37
C ILE A 490 -20.40 14.61 -25.06
N LYS A 491 -20.40 15.88 -24.66
CA LYS A 491 -19.18 16.68 -24.36
C LYS A 491 -18.13 16.63 -25.50
N GLY A 492 -18.58 16.71 -26.75
CA GLY A 492 -17.71 16.70 -27.94
C GLY A 492 -17.18 15.31 -28.34
N MET A 493 -17.63 14.24 -27.69
CA MET A 493 -17.24 12.86 -28.03
C MET A 493 -18.42 12.06 -28.59
N LYS A 494 -18.19 11.32 -29.68
CA LYS A 494 -19.18 10.38 -30.23
C LYS A 494 -19.24 9.11 -29.39
N LYS A 495 -20.44 8.76 -28.93
CA LYS A 495 -20.75 7.59 -28.09
C LYS A 495 -21.76 6.70 -28.82
N LEU A 496 -21.51 5.39 -28.87
CA LEU A 496 -22.36 4.43 -29.59
C LEU A 496 -23.66 4.21 -28.82
N THR A 497 -24.82 4.50 -29.40
CA THR A 497 -26.13 4.31 -28.74
C THR A 497 -26.85 3.05 -29.21
N SER A 498 -26.57 2.56 -30.42
CA SER A 498 -27.08 1.27 -30.87
C SER A 498 -26.21 0.65 -31.95
N ALA A 499 -26.22 -0.67 -32.05
CA ALA A 499 -25.58 -1.43 -33.11
C ALA A 499 -26.20 -2.82 -33.24
N THR A 500 -26.10 -3.42 -34.42
CA THR A 500 -26.31 -4.87 -34.59
C THR A 500 -24.94 -5.55 -34.52
N VAL A 501 -24.73 -6.42 -33.53
CA VAL A 501 -23.51 -7.19 -33.33
C VAL A 501 -23.70 -8.56 -33.98
N LYS A 502 -22.90 -8.90 -34.99
CA LYS A 502 -22.86 -10.25 -35.55
C LYS A 502 -21.58 -10.95 -35.12
N VAL A 503 -21.69 -12.21 -34.71
CA VAL A 503 -20.58 -13.07 -34.28
C VAL A 503 -20.39 -14.18 -35.30
N TYR A 504 -19.14 -14.48 -35.67
CA TYR A 504 -18.79 -15.43 -36.73
C TYR A 504 -17.82 -16.49 -36.24
N SER A 505 -17.89 -17.66 -36.89
CA SER A 505 -16.99 -18.80 -36.67
C SER A 505 -15.59 -18.57 -37.23
N SER A 506 -15.46 -17.75 -38.27
CA SER A 506 -14.18 -17.49 -38.93
C SER A 506 -14.00 -16.01 -39.28
N ARG A 507 -12.75 -15.63 -39.53
CA ARG A 507 -12.41 -14.28 -40.00
C ARG A 507 -12.96 -14.01 -41.39
N GLU A 508 -12.91 -15.00 -42.29
CA GLU A 508 -13.40 -14.88 -43.66
C GLU A 508 -14.92 -14.65 -43.70
N ASP A 509 -15.68 -15.39 -42.87
CA ASP A 509 -17.12 -15.18 -42.69
C ASP A 509 -17.43 -13.77 -42.16
N CYS A 510 -16.63 -13.29 -41.20
CA CYS A 510 -16.77 -11.95 -40.61
C CYS A 510 -16.44 -10.81 -41.60
N GLU A 511 -15.41 -10.97 -42.42
CA GLU A 511 -15.00 -9.98 -43.42
C GLU A 511 -16.04 -9.87 -44.54
N ASN A 512 -16.63 -11.00 -44.95
CA ASN A 512 -17.60 -11.09 -46.03
C ASN A 512 -19.08 -10.99 -45.58
N ASP A 513 -19.36 -10.92 -44.27
CA ASP A 513 -20.70 -10.96 -43.66
C ASP A 513 -21.56 -12.13 -44.15
N VAL A 514 -21.02 -13.34 -44.06
CA VAL A 514 -21.75 -14.58 -44.39
C VAL A 514 -21.77 -15.50 -43.16
N ASN A 515 -22.85 -16.28 -43.01
CA ASN A 515 -23.02 -17.29 -41.95
C ASN A 515 -22.75 -16.82 -40.50
N PRO A 516 -23.42 -15.75 -40.01
CA PRO A 516 -23.27 -15.37 -38.61
C PRO A 516 -23.77 -16.50 -37.68
N LEU A 517 -22.98 -16.80 -36.65
CA LEU A 517 -23.34 -17.76 -35.60
C LEU A 517 -24.47 -17.21 -34.71
N LYS A 518 -24.36 -15.92 -34.39
CA LYS A 518 -25.29 -15.19 -33.50
C LYS A 518 -25.40 -13.74 -33.97
N VAL A 519 -26.58 -13.16 -33.79
CA VAL A 519 -26.86 -11.75 -34.09
C VAL A 519 -27.51 -11.14 -32.87
N TYR A 520 -27.06 -9.96 -32.46
CA TYR A 520 -27.60 -9.24 -31.31
C TYR A 520 -27.90 -7.81 -31.69
N ASP A 521 -29.03 -7.28 -31.21
CA ASP A 521 -29.32 -5.86 -31.25
C ASP A 521 -28.95 -5.22 -29.91
N LEU A 522 -28.00 -4.30 -29.96
CA LEU A 522 -27.44 -3.58 -28.83
C LEU A 522 -28.04 -2.18 -28.76
N GLN A 523 -28.48 -1.78 -27.58
CA GLN A 523 -28.88 -0.42 -27.22
C GLN A 523 -28.12 0.02 -25.96
N ILE A 524 -27.60 1.25 -25.96
CA ILE A 524 -26.80 1.81 -24.87
C ILE A 524 -27.31 3.22 -24.55
N SER A 525 -27.51 3.49 -23.26
CA SER A 525 -27.88 4.81 -22.74
C SER A 525 -26.76 5.38 -21.88
N TYR A 526 -26.60 6.71 -21.92
CA TYR A 526 -25.57 7.43 -21.19
C TYR A 526 -26.18 8.53 -20.33
N ASP A 527 -25.50 8.92 -19.25
CA ASP A 527 -25.79 10.15 -18.50
C ASP A 527 -25.17 11.39 -19.16
N GLU A 528 -25.36 12.55 -18.53
CA GLU A 528 -24.84 13.84 -18.99
C GLU A 528 -23.30 13.94 -18.98
N ASP A 529 -22.63 13.10 -18.18
CA ASP A 529 -21.17 13.02 -18.11
C ASP A 529 -20.58 12.08 -19.17
N GLY A 530 -21.42 11.30 -19.85
CA GLY A 530 -21.04 10.36 -20.89
C GLY A 530 -20.61 9.00 -20.36
N CYS A 531 -21.03 8.67 -19.13
CA CYS A 531 -20.93 7.36 -18.51
C CYS A 531 -22.15 6.51 -18.89
N VAL A 532 -21.96 5.19 -19.06
CA VAL A 532 -23.06 4.26 -19.41
C VAL A 532 -23.96 4.08 -18.19
N VAL A 533 -25.25 4.34 -18.34
CA VAL A 533 -26.26 4.14 -17.27
C VAL A 533 -27.06 2.86 -17.46
N ASP A 534 -27.24 2.43 -18.71
CA ASP A 534 -27.95 1.21 -19.04
C ASP A 534 -27.48 0.68 -20.40
N TYR A 535 -27.52 -0.64 -20.56
CA TYR A 535 -27.34 -1.27 -21.87
C TYR A 535 -28.20 -2.53 -21.96
N ARG A 536 -28.74 -2.76 -23.16
CA ARG A 536 -29.56 -3.93 -23.48
C ARG A 536 -29.03 -4.60 -24.73
N SER A 537 -28.78 -5.90 -24.64
CA SER A 537 -28.46 -6.76 -25.77
C SER A 537 -29.54 -7.81 -25.90
N VAL A 538 -30.15 -7.93 -27.08
CA VAL A 538 -31.18 -8.93 -27.37
C VAL A 538 -30.71 -9.75 -28.56
N GLU A 539 -30.68 -11.08 -28.42
CA GLU A 539 -30.41 -11.96 -29.57
C GLU A 539 -31.56 -11.84 -30.57
N SER A 540 -31.24 -11.48 -31.81
CA SER A 540 -32.20 -11.16 -32.88
C SER A 540 -32.73 -12.39 -33.60
#